data_AF-A0A1F6SFB9-F1
#
_entry.id   AF-A0A1F6SFB9-F1
#
_cell.length_a   1.000
_cell.length_b   1.000
_cell.length_c   1.000
_cell.angle_alpha   90.00
_cell.angle_beta   90.00
_cell.angle_gamma   90.00
#
_symmetry.space_group_name_H-M   'P 1'
#
loop_
_entity.id
_entity.type
_entity.pdbx_description
1 polymer ?
#
loop_
_entity_poly.entity_id
_entity_poly.type
_entity_poly.pdbx_seq_one_letter_code
_entity_poly.pdbx_strand_id
1 'polypeptide(L)'
;MEFVLSLCFDERTFMTYTFHLKIGKEKSKLSLLEDGKEKAFREWLEGRDMGRRLFEGMEELLKENDLKPIDVSDFVVDSEMPEGYTSMRIAETVKKVYAFAVKTKR
;
A
#
# COMPACT_ATOMS: atom_id res chain seq x y z
N MET A 1 -24.91 46.07 -4.70
CA MET A 1 -25.82 45.00 -4.25
C MET A 1 -25.26 43.72 -4.85
N GLU A 2 -24.16 43.21 -4.27
CA GLU A 2 -24.16 42.10 -3.30
C GLU A 2 -24.87 40.88 -3.91
N PHE A 3 -24.19 39.76 -4.17
CA PHE A 3 -23.77 38.86 -3.11
C PHE A 3 -22.50 38.06 -3.45
N VAL A 4 -21.67 37.96 -2.43
CA VAL A 4 -20.52 37.09 -2.25
C VAL A 4 -20.98 35.63 -2.14
N LEU A 5 -20.41 34.74 -2.95
CA LEU A 5 -20.30 33.29 -2.67
C LEU A 5 -18.93 32.86 -3.21
N SER A 6 -17.84 33.32 -2.59
CA SER A 6 -16.98 32.50 -1.73
C SER A 6 -17.39 31.02 -1.63
N LEU A 7 -17.32 30.30 -2.76
CA LEU A 7 -17.04 28.87 -2.72
C LEU A 7 -15.56 28.73 -2.39
N CYS A 8 -15.23 28.81 -1.10
CA CYS A 8 -14.12 28.02 -0.58
C CYS A 8 -14.52 26.57 -0.81
N PHE A 9 -14.26 26.07 -2.02
CA PHE A 9 -14.14 24.65 -2.25
C PHE A 9 -12.91 24.24 -1.44
N ASP A 10 -13.16 23.84 -0.19
CA ASP A 10 -12.17 23.16 0.64
C ASP A 10 -11.93 21.82 -0.05
N GLU A 11 -11.13 21.87 -1.11
CA GLU A 11 -10.54 20.74 -1.80
C GLU A 11 -9.50 20.15 -0.84
N ARG A 12 -9.96 19.68 0.33
CA ARG A 12 -9.24 18.68 1.08
C ARG A 12 -9.36 17.39 0.30
N THR A 13 -8.57 17.30 -0.78
CA THR A 13 -8.17 16.04 -1.37
C THR A 13 -7.62 15.23 -0.21
N PHE A 14 -8.40 14.24 0.25
CA PHE A 14 -7.89 13.27 1.19
C PHE A 14 -6.80 12.51 0.45
N MET A 15 -5.54 12.92 0.66
CA MET A 15 -4.37 12.22 0.12
C MET A 15 -4.51 10.76 0.51
N THR A 16 -4.74 9.91 -0.49
CA THR A 16 -5.05 8.51 -0.26
C THR A 16 -3.81 7.69 -0.57
N TYR A 17 -3.23 7.12 0.48
CA TYR A 17 -2.10 6.21 0.34
C TYR A 17 -2.58 4.77 0.15
N THR A 18 -1.96 4.04 -0.77
CA THR A 18 -2.25 2.63 -1.04
C THR A 18 -0.96 1.84 -1.18
N PHE A 19 -0.87 0.69 -0.50
CA PHE A 19 0.16 -0.29 -0.82
C PHE A 19 -0.26 -1.12 -2.02
N HIS A 20 0.62 -1.25 -3.01
CA HIS A 20 0.41 -2.11 -4.16
C HIS A 20 1.56 -3.11 -4.28
N LEU A 21 1.29 -4.38 -4.00
CA LEU A 21 2.25 -5.46 -4.12
C LEU A 21 2.05 -6.21 -5.43
N LYS A 22 3.03 -6.13 -6.34
CA LYS A 22 3.10 -6.94 -7.55
C LYS A 22 4.01 -8.15 -7.33
N ILE A 23 3.50 -9.36 -7.53
CA ILE A 23 4.24 -10.62 -7.41
C ILE A 23 4.51 -11.18 -8.81
N GLY A 24 5.78 -11.22 -9.18
CA GLY A 24 6.26 -11.82 -10.43
C GLY A 24 6.95 -13.16 -10.20
N LYS A 25 7.45 -13.77 -11.28
CA LYS A 25 8.13 -15.07 -11.24
C LYS A 25 9.52 -15.01 -10.59
N GLU A 26 10.26 -13.93 -10.89
CA GLU A 26 11.64 -13.75 -10.46
C GLU A 26 11.78 -12.69 -9.37
N LYS A 27 10.84 -11.74 -9.33
CA LYS A 27 10.88 -10.59 -8.43
C LYS A 27 9.49 -10.14 -8.02
N SER A 28 9.40 -9.59 -6.83
CA SER A 28 8.22 -8.89 -6.33
C SER A 28 8.54 -7.42 -6.09
N LYS A 29 7.55 -6.57 -6.29
CA LYS A 29 7.64 -5.12 -6.09
C LYS A 29 6.51 -4.65 -5.19
N LEU A 30 6.85 -3.99 -4.08
CA LEU A 30 5.91 -3.24 -3.25
C LEU A 30 6.02 -1.76 -3.57
N SER A 31 4.92 -1.15 -3.97
CA SER A 31 4.82 0.29 -4.26
C SER A 31 3.92 0.98 -3.24
N LEU A 32 4.34 2.16 -2.80
CA LEU A 32 3.49 3.12 -2.09
C LEU A 32 2.91 4.08 -3.12
N LEU A 33 1.60 4.03 -3.31
CA LEU A 33 0.87 4.93 -4.19
C LEU A 33 0.30 6.10 -3.38
N GLU A 34 0.49 7.32 -3.87
CA GLU A 34 -0.16 8.55 -3.39
C GLU A 34 -1.13 8.99 -4.49
N ASP A 35 -2.43 8.94 -4.20
CA ASP A 35 -3.49 9.29 -5.16
C ASP A 35 -3.35 8.54 -6.50
N GLY A 36 -2.97 7.26 -6.42
CA GLY A 36 -2.77 6.36 -7.56
C GLY A 36 -1.42 6.51 -8.29
N LYS A 37 -0.56 7.45 -7.89
CA LYS A 37 0.79 7.62 -8.45
C LYS A 37 1.83 6.97 -7.56
N GLU A 38 2.78 6.25 -8.15
CA GLU A 38 3.88 5.65 -7.39
C GLU A 38 4.77 6.75 -6.79
N LYS A 39 4.77 6.83 -5.47
CA LYS A 39 5.59 7.76 -4.68
C LYS A 39 6.94 7.14 -4.33
N ALA A 40 6.93 5.87 -3.96
CA ALA A 40 8.13 5.10 -3.61
C ALA A 40 7.88 3.61 -3.84
N PHE A 41 8.95 2.82 -3.93
CA PHE A 41 8.85 1.37 -4.07
C PHE A 41 10.01 0.60 -3.44
N ARG A 42 9.81 -0.71 -3.29
CA ARG A 42 10.79 -1.72 -2.94
C ARG A 42 10.67 -2.92 -3.84
N GLU A 43 11.79 -3.47 -4.27
CA GLU A 43 11.85 -4.64 -5.13
C GLU A 43 12.82 -5.66 -4.53
N TRP A 44 12.47 -6.94 -4.62
CA TRP A 44 13.32 -8.04 -4.20
C TRP A 44 13.14 -9.25 -5.09
N LEU A 45 14.15 -10.12 -5.11
CA LEU A 45 14.07 -11.41 -5.79
C LEU A 45 13.14 -12.36 -5.03
N GLU A 46 12.32 -13.10 -5.77
CA GLU A 46 11.45 -14.12 -5.20
C GLU A 46 12.27 -15.25 -4.56
N GLY A 47 11.84 -15.70 -3.38
CA GLY A 47 12.58 -16.66 -2.58
C GLY A 47 11.88 -17.03 -1.29
N ARG A 48 12.59 -17.70 -0.38
CA ARG A 48 12.02 -18.27 0.85
C ARG A 48 11.64 -17.24 1.92
N ASP A 49 12.04 -15.98 1.76
CA ASP A 49 11.90 -14.93 2.78
C ASP A 49 10.89 -13.84 2.41
N MET A 50 9.96 -14.12 1.47
CA MET A 50 9.01 -13.14 0.93
C MET A 50 8.25 -12.38 2.02
N GLY A 51 7.74 -13.07 3.05
CA GLY A 51 7.01 -12.41 4.14
C GLY A 51 7.86 -11.40 4.91
N ARG A 52 9.12 -11.76 5.20
CA ARG A 52 10.08 -10.86 5.87
C ARG A 52 10.37 -9.63 5.00
N ARG A 53 10.66 -9.85 3.72
CA ARG A 53 10.92 -8.75 2.75
C ARG A 53 9.73 -7.81 2.61
N LEU A 54 8.51 -8.36 2.63
CA LEU A 54 7.30 -7.56 2.57
C LEU A 54 7.15 -6.64 3.77
N PHE A 55 7.32 -7.16 5.00
CA PHE A 55 7.23 -6.33 6.21
C PHE A 55 8.35 -5.30 6.29
N GLU A 56 9.60 -5.69 5.99
CA GLU A 56 10.74 -4.75 5.90
C GLU A 56 10.45 -3.65 4.89
N GLY A 57 9.97 -4.01 3.69
CA GLY A 57 9.63 -3.04 2.66
C GLY A 57 8.48 -2.11 3.05
N MET A 58 7.45 -2.59 3.74
CA MET A 58 6.37 -1.76 4.26
C MET A 58 6.90 -0.77 5.32
N GLU A 59 7.70 -1.23 6.28
CA GLU A 59 8.28 -0.38 7.32
C GLU A 59 9.16 0.71 6.72
N GLU A 60 10.04 0.35 5.77
CA GLU A 60 10.91 1.30 5.09
C GLU A 60 10.10 2.35 4.31
N LEU A 61 9.09 1.94 3.53
CA LEU A 61 8.26 2.87 2.78
C LEU A 61 7.46 3.82 3.67
N LEU A 62 6.95 3.34 4.81
CA LEU A 62 6.26 4.19 5.78
C LEU A 62 7.23 5.21 6.40
N LYS A 63 8.39 4.73 6.88
CA LYS A 63 9.39 5.57 7.54
C LYS A 63 9.97 6.63 6.62
N GLU A 64 10.25 6.29 5.36
CA GLU A 64 10.78 7.22 4.36
C GLU A 64 9.80 8.35 4.01
N ASN A 65 8.50 8.09 4.15
CA ASN A 65 7.45 9.04 3.79
C ASN A 65 6.79 9.68 5.02
N ASP A 66 7.36 9.48 6.22
CA ASP A 66 6.82 9.93 7.51
C ASP A 66 5.35 9.52 7.73
N LEU A 67 4.97 8.34 7.23
CA LEU A 67 3.62 7.80 7.30
C LEU A 67 3.49 6.81 8.47
N LYS A 68 2.29 6.75 9.04
CA LYS A 68 1.86 5.69 9.94
C LYS A 68 1.03 4.68 9.16
N PRO A 69 0.93 3.43 9.63
CA PRO A 69 0.06 2.44 9.00
C PRO A 69 -1.41 2.88 8.83
N ILE A 70 -1.91 3.76 9.70
CA ILE A 70 -3.31 4.23 9.63
C ILE A 70 -3.57 5.23 8.48
N ASP A 71 -2.50 5.85 7.96
CA ASP A 71 -2.56 6.82 6.86
C ASP A 71 -2.73 6.12 5.51
N VAL A 72 -2.33 4.84 5.42
CA VAL A 72 -2.56 4.00 4.24
C VAL A 72 -3.98 3.43 4.29
N SER A 73 -4.76 3.75 3.27
CA SER A 73 -6.18 3.43 3.21
C SER A 73 -6.47 2.06 2.61
N ASP A 74 -5.58 1.53 1.78
CA ASP A 74 -5.79 0.23 1.14
C ASP A 74 -4.49 -0.54 0.88
N PHE A 75 -4.63 -1.85 0.69
CA PHE A 75 -3.57 -2.76 0.28
C PHE A 75 -4.07 -3.64 -0.87
N VAL A 76 -3.49 -3.42 -2.05
CA VAL A 76 -3.76 -4.18 -3.29
C VAL A 76 -2.64 -5.19 -3.54
N VAL A 77 -3.02 -6.40 -3.96
CA VAL A 77 -2.09 -7.45 -4.38
C VAL A 77 -2.43 -7.80 -5.83
N ASP A 78 -1.44 -7.71 -6.70
CA ASP A 78 -1.48 -8.12 -8.11
C ASP A 78 -0.44 -9.24 -8.30
N SER A 79 -0.84 -10.35 -8.90
CA SER A 79 0.03 -11.52 -9.05
C SER A 79 -0.06 -12.09 -10.44
N GLU A 80 1.10 -12.27 -11.06
CA GLU A 80 1.27 -13.03 -12.28
C GLU A 80 1.35 -14.54 -11.99
N MET A 81 1.50 -14.92 -10.72
CA MET A 81 1.61 -16.31 -10.24
C MET A 81 0.23 -16.91 -9.94
N PRO A 82 0.07 -18.25 -10.10
CA PRO A 82 -1.18 -18.95 -9.75
C PRO A 82 -1.56 -18.80 -8.27
N GLU A 83 -2.85 -18.85 -7.95
CA GLU A 83 -3.39 -18.67 -6.58
C GLU A 83 -2.81 -19.65 -5.54
N GLY A 84 -2.31 -20.81 -5.97
CA GLY A 84 -1.68 -21.81 -5.10
C GLY A 84 -0.24 -21.52 -4.68
N TYR A 85 0.38 -20.46 -5.23
CA TYR A 85 1.78 -20.13 -4.95
C TYR A 85 1.96 -19.59 -3.52
N THR A 86 3.00 -20.04 -2.83
CA THR A 86 3.25 -19.67 -1.42
C THR A 86 3.30 -18.15 -1.23
N SER A 87 3.98 -17.42 -2.13
CA SER A 87 4.06 -15.95 -2.08
C SER A 87 2.68 -15.29 -2.13
N MET A 88 1.75 -15.80 -2.95
CA MET A 88 0.39 -15.27 -3.04
C MET A 88 -0.38 -15.48 -1.73
N ARG A 89 -0.25 -16.67 -1.12
CA ARG A 89 -0.90 -16.96 0.18
C ARG A 89 -0.37 -16.06 1.29
N ILE A 90 0.94 -15.79 1.28
CA ILE A 90 1.57 -14.85 2.22
C ILE A 90 1.01 -13.44 2.00
N ALA A 91 1.03 -12.96 0.76
CA ALA A 91 0.54 -11.62 0.41
C ALA A 91 -0.92 -11.40 0.82
N GLU A 92 -1.81 -12.33 0.51
CA GLU A 92 -3.22 -12.27 0.89
C GLU A 92 -3.42 -12.26 2.41
N THR A 93 -2.60 -13.02 3.14
CA THR A 93 -2.64 -13.02 4.60
C THR A 93 -2.22 -11.66 5.15
N VAL A 94 -1.11 -11.09 4.64
CA VAL A 94 -0.62 -9.77 5.06
C VAL A 94 -1.64 -8.68 4.76
N LYS A 95 -2.23 -8.68 3.55
CA LYS A 95 -3.31 -7.76 3.17
C LYS A 95 -4.47 -7.80 4.17
N LYS A 96 -4.96 -9.00 4.52
CA LYS A 96 -6.08 -9.17 5.45
C LYS A 96 -5.73 -8.70 6.87
N VAL A 97 -4.55 -9.07 7.37
CA VAL A 97 -4.08 -8.65 8.70
C VAL A 97 -3.89 -7.14 8.76
N TYR A 98 -3.33 -6.54 7.71
CA TYR A 98 -3.15 -5.10 7.60
C TYR A 98 -4.49 -4.37 7.64
N ALA A 99 -5.44 -4.79 6.79
CA ALA A 99 -6.78 -4.22 6.74
C ALA A 99 -7.51 -4.34 8.08
N PHE A 100 -7.37 -5.49 8.77
CA PHE A 100 -7.93 -5.68 10.11
C PHE A 100 -7.31 -4.74 11.15
N ALA A 101 -5.97 -4.63 11.16
CA ALA A 101 -5.24 -3.79 12.11
C ALA A 101 -5.56 -2.30 11.93
N VAL A 102 -5.63 -1.83 10.69
CA VAL A 102 -5.93 -0.42 10.37
C VAL A 102 -7.40 -0.10 10.63
N LYS A 103 -8.34 -1.00 10.27
CA LYS A 103 -9.78 -0.80 10.55
C LYS A 103 -10.10 -0.77 12.04
N THR A 104 -9.44 -1.59 12.85
CA THR A 104 -9.69 -1.63 14.31
C THR A 104 -9.20 -0.36 15.03
N LYS A 105 -8.32 0.42 14.40
CA LYS A 105 -7.70 1.63 14.96
C LYS A 105 -8.35 2.93 14.47
N ARG A 106 -9.26 2.87 13.49
CA ARG A 106 -10.10 4.00 13.04
C ARG A 106 -11.36 4.08 13.91
#